data_AF-A0A919ZL30-F1
#
_entry.id   AF-A0A919ZL30-F1
#
_cell.length_a   1.000
_cell.length_b   1.000
_cell.length_c   1.000
_cell.angle_alpha   90.00
_cell.angle_beta   90.00
_cell.angle_gamma   90.00
#
_symmetry.space_group_name_H-M   'P 1'
#
loop_
_entity.id
_entity.type
_entity.pdbx_description
1 polymer ?
#
loop_
_entity_poly.entity_id
_entity_poly.type
_entity_poly.pdbx_seq_one_letter_code
_entity_poly.pdbx_strand_id
1 'polypeptide(L)'
;MNKFEITGDYMSYRPQIVDLTTASRNEEAGLYEFTMKLKDGTLCRAFYSNKPEWHMTSISRLQKTPCPICRKDFICKCMEKFAGDIHEQIMNDQLIEQAIK
;
A
#
# COMPACT_ATOMS: atom_id res chain seq x y z
N MET A 1 -23.11 -34.54 9.12
CA MET A 1 -23.69 -33.40 8.39
C MET A 1 -22.70 -32.25 8.45
N ASN A 2 -21.92 -32.05 7.39
CA ASN A 2 -20.99 -30.92 7.31
C ASN A 2 -21.80 -29.67 6.97
N LYS A 3 -21.89 -28.73 7.92
CA LYS A 3 -22.30 -27.36 7.64
C LYS A 3 -21.20 -26.74 6.78
N PHE A 4 -21.40 -26.75 5.47
CA PHE A 4 -20.78 -25.74 4.62
C PHE A 4 -21.46 -24.42 4.99
N GLU A 5 -20.87 -23.69 5.92
CA GLU A 5 -21.20 -22.29 6.10
C GLU A 5 -20.79 -21.59 4.81
N ILE A 6 -21.80 -21.11 4.08
CA ILE A 6 -21.60 -20.14 3.02
C ILE A 6 -21.17 -18.86 3.73
N THR A 7 -19.87 -18.74 4.03
CA THR A 7 -19.26 -17.46 4.37
C THR A 7 -19.30 -16.67 3.08
N GLY A 8 -20.32 -15.83 2.92
CA GLY A 8 -20.37 -14.90 1.81
C GLY A 8 -19.07 -14.11 1.82
N ASP A 9 -18.20 -14.39 0.84
CA ASP A 9 -17.06 -13.56 0.49
C ASP A 9 -17.59 -12.17 0.12
N TYR A 10 -17.83 -11.35 1.14
CA TYR A 10 -17.85 -9.91 0.99
C TYR A 10 -16.45 -9.56 0.51
N MET A 11 -16.28 -9.47 -0.82
CA MET A 11 -15.00 -9.35 -1.51
C MET A 11 -13.96 -8.65 -0.63
N SER A 12 -13.10 -9.46 0.01
CA SER A 12 -12.03 -8.94 0.85
C SER A 12 -11.22 -8.00 -0.04
N TYR A 13 -11.13 -6.72 0.30
CA TYR A 13 -10.32 -5.79 -0.48
C TYR A 13 -8.89 -6.33 -0.54
N ARG A 14 -8.35 -6.52 -1.76
CA ARG A 14 -6.99 -7.03 -1.98
C ARG A 14 -6.24 -6.03 -2.86
N PRO A 15 -5.39 -5.16 -2.27
CA PRO A 15 -4.64 -4.20 -3.06
C PRO A 15 -3.63 -4.91 -3.96
N GLN A 16 -3.50 -4.44 -5.20
CA GLN A 16 -2.55 -4.94 -6.18
C GLN A 16 -1.79 -3.76 -6.75
N ILE A 17 -0.47 -3.74 -6.59
CA ILE A 17 0.39 -2.66 -7.06
C ILE A 17 0.55 -2.77 -8.57
N VAL A 18 0.38 -1.65 -9.28
CA VAL A 18 0.64 -1.58 -10.73
C VAL A 18 1.74 -0.60 -11.09
N ASP A 19 2.07 0.32 -10.19
CA ASP A 19 3.15 1.29 -10.37
C ASP A 19 3.65 1.80 -9.02
N LEU A 20 4.97 2.00 -8.91
CA LEU A 20 5.64 2.56 -7.74
C LEU A 20 6.71 3.55 -8.22
N THR A 21 6.60 4.80 -7.79
CA THR A 21 7.51 5.88 -8.19
C THR A 21 8.06 6.59 -6.97
N THR A 22 9.33 7.00 -7.03
CA THR A 22 9.93 7.84 -5.98
C THR A 22 9.30 9.23 -6.02
N ALA A 23 8.72 9.65 -4.89
CA ALA A 23 8.15 10.98 -4.71
C ALA A 23 9.17 11.95 -4.09
N SER A 24 9.93 11.46 -3.11
CA SER A 24 10.98 12.19 -2.39
C SER A 24 11.91 11.18 -1.71
N ARG A 25 13.16 11.57 -1.44
CA ARG A 25 14.08 10.75 -0.66
C ARG A 25 15.09 11.61 0.07
N ASN A 26 15.45 11.19 1.28
CA ASN A 26 16.59 11.65 2.04
C ASN A 26 17.47 10.43 2.33
N GLU A 27 18.43 10.19 1.45
CA GLU A 27 19.31 9.01 1.49
C GLU A 27 20.19 8.99 2.74
N GLU A 28 20.67 10.17 3.19
CA GLU A 28 21.48 10.30 4.41
C GLU A 28 20.70 9.85 5.65
N ALA A 29 19.44 10.28 5.76
CA ALA A 29 18.54 9.85 6.83
C ALA A 29 18.06 8.40 6.64
N GLY A 30 18.11 7.88 5.41
CA GLY A 30 17.56 6.58 5.05
C GLY A 30 16.03 6.60 4.87
N LEU A 31 15.46 7.77 4.57
CA LEU A 31 14.01 7.99 4.47
C LEU A 31 13.57 8.15 3.02
N TYR A 32 12.49 7.47 2.65
CA TYR A 32 11.99 7.44 1.29
C TYR A 32 10.48 7.65 1.27
N GLU A 33 10.00 8.39 0.28
CA GLU A 33 8.59 8.56 -0.02
C GLU A 33 8.31 8.02 -1.41
N PHE A 34 7.32 7.14 -1.51
CA PHE A 34 6.87 6.58 -2.78
C PHE A 34 5.43 6.96 -3.06
N THR A 35 5.13 7.31 -4.31
CA THR A 35 3.76 7.36 -4.82
C THR A 35 3.45 6.01 -5.47
N MET A 36 2.38 5.38 -5.03
CA MET A 36 1.97 4.05 -5.46
C MET A 36 0.60 4.13 -6.13
N LYS A 37 0.46 3.42 -7.25
CA LYS A 37 -0.83 3.23 -7.94
C LYS A 37 -1.27 1.79 -7.78
N LEU A 38 -2.51 1.61 -7.38
CA LEU A 38 -3.16 0.30 -7.29
C LEU A 38 -4.02 0.03 -8.52
N LYS A 39 -4.28 -1.25 -8.79
CA LYS A 39 -5.06 -1.73 -9.94
C LYS A 39 -6.49 -1.16 -10.01
N ASP A 40 -7.09 -0.86 -8.85
CA ASP A 40 -8.41 -0.25 -8.73
C ASP A 40 -8.41 1.28 -8.98
N GLY A 41 -7.25 1.86 -9.30
CA GLY A 41 -7.05 3.29 -9.50
C GLY A 41 -6.77 4.07 -8.22
N THR A 42 -6.77 3.42 -7.04
CA THR A 42 -6.40 4.05 -5.78
C THR A 42 -4.93 4.49 -5.84
N LEU A 43 -4.70 5.75 -5.45
CA LEU A 43 -3.36 6.29 -5.28
C LEU A 43 -3.00 6.33 -3.81
N CYS A 44 -1.77 5.94 -3.48
CA CYS A 44 -1.24 5.93 -2.13
C CYS A 44 0.09 6.65 -2.06
N ARG A 45 0.40 7.18 -0.88
CA ARG A 45 1.74 7.58 -0.49
C ARG A 45 2.23 6.66 0.60
N ALA A 46 3.35 6.01 0.35
CA ALA A 46 4.01 5.14 1.31
C ALA A 46 5.32 5.78 1.75
N PHE A 47 5.59 5.74 3.05
CA PHE A 47 6.81 6.22 3.66
C PHE A 47 7.62 5.01 4.10
N TYR A 48 8.91 5.02 3.82
CA TYR A 48 9.82 3.92 4.09
C TYR A 48 11.08 4.43 4.79
N SER A 49 11.66 3.54 5.59
CA SER A 49 13.04 3.64 6.04
C SER A 49 13.81 2.43 5.55
N ASN A 50 15.08 2.61 5.19
CA ASN A 50 16.01 1.52 4.89
C ASN A 50 16.94 1.16 6.05
N LYS A 51 16.72 1.74 7.25
CA LYS A 51 17.53 1.50 8.46
C LYS A 51 16.70 0.82 9.54
N PRO A 52 17.06 -0.37 10.06
CA PRO A 52 18.20 -1.19 9.66
C PRO A 52 17.99 -1.93 8.33
N GLU A 53 16.74 -2.12 7.94
CA GLU A 53 16.33 -2.74 6.68
C GLU A 53 15.09 -2.02 6.14
N TRP A 54 14.73 -2.31 4.89
CA TRP A 54 13.54 -1.73 4.25
C TRP A 54 12.29 -2.09 5.03
N HIS A 55 11.62 -1.08 5.59
CA HIS A 55 10.33 -1.24 6.22
C HIS A 55 9.44 -0.02 5.96
N MET A 56 8.15 -0.28 5.83
CA MET A 56 7.14 0.76 5.67
C MET A 56 6.85 1.41 7.02
N THR A 57 7.01 2.72 7.13
CA THR A 57 6.73 3.48 8.37
C THR A 57 5.30 4.01 8.39
N SER A 58 4.73 4.37 7.24
CA SER A 58 3.31 4.68 7.12
C SER A 58 2.81 4.58 5.68
N ILE A 59 1.48 4.48 5.54
CA ILE A 59 0.80 4.54 4.25
C ILE A 59 -0.48 5.35 4.35
N SER A 60 -0.74 6.18 3.35
CA SER A 60 -1.94 6.99 3.24
C SER A 60 -2.51 6.94 1.83
N ARG A 61 -3.84 7.08 1.68
CA ARG A 61 -4.46 7.27 0.36
C ARG A 61 -4.33 8.73 -0.05
N LEU A 62 -4.01 8.99 -1.30
CA LEU A 62 -4.03 10.32 -1.89
C LEU A 62 -5.48 10.68 -2.25
N GLN A 63 -5.96 11.78 -1.68
CA GLN A 63 -7.37 12.16 -1.48
C GLN A 63 -8.13 12.60 -2.75
N LYS A 64 -8.24 11.75 -3.78
CA LYS A 64 -9.00 12.08 -5.00
C LYS A 64 -10.34 11.34 -5.14
N THR A 65 -10.55 10.27 -4.38
CA THR A 65 -11.74 9.41 -4.46
C THR A 65 -12.16 8.83 -3.09
N PRO A 66 -13.45 8.49 -2.90
CA PRO A 66 -13.93 7.78 -1.71
C PRO A 66 -13.15 6.49 -1.44
N CYS A 67 -13.04 6.08 -0.19
CA CYS A 67 -12.30 4.86 0.15
C CYS A 67 -12.91 3.61 -0.50
N PRO A 68 -12.13 2.77 -1.22
CA PRO A 68 -12.66 1.52 -1.76
C PRO A 68 -13.06 0.52 -0.66
N ILE A 69 -12.55 0.70 0.57
CA ILE A 69 -12.80 -0.19 1.70
C ILE A 69 -14.03 0.26 2.50
N CYS A 70 -14.10 1.54 2.89
CA CYS A 70 -15.15 2.04 3.80
C CYS A 70 -16.10 3.07 3.20
N ARG A 71 -15.87 3.49 1.95
CA ARG A 71 -16.64 4.51 1.21
C ARG A 71 -16.74 5.88 1.90
N LYS A 72 -15.95 6.13 2.94
CA LYS A 72 -15.82 7.45 3.57
C LYS A 72 -14.78 8.30 2.84
N ASP A 73 -15.06 9.59 2.84
CA ASP A 73 -14.23 10.60 2.21
C ASP A 73 -13.05 11.01 3.11
N PHE A 74 -11.88 11.02 2.49
CA PHE A 74 -10.62 11.70 2.85
C PHE A 74 -9.91 11.42 4.20
N ILE A 75 -10.56 10.90 5.25
CA ILE A 75 -9.97 10.81 6.62
C ILE A 75 -9.81 9.36 7.13
N CYS A 76 -9.94 8.35 6.28
CA CYS A 76 -9.81 6.96 6.75
C CYS A 76 -8.35 6.47 6.78
N LYS A 77 -8.04 5.64 7.78
CA LYS A 77 -6.79 4.88 7.90
C LYS A 77 -6.90 3.44 7.39
N CYS A 78 -7.94 3.13 6.61
CA CYS A 78 -8.21 1.75 6.20
C CYS A 78 -7.06 1.08 5.44
N MET A 79 -6.21 1.85 4.76
CA MET A 79 -5.07 1.31 4.02
C MET A 79 -3.96 0.77 4.94
N GLU A 80 -3.85 1.27 6.19
CA GLU A 80 -2.85 0.79 7.16
C GLU A 80 -3.01 -0.72 7.43
N LYS A 81 -4.23 -1.25 7.36
CA LYS A 81 -4.52 -2.69 7.55
C LYS A 81 -3.88 -3.58 6.49
N PHE A 82 -3.52 -3.02 5.34
CA PHE A 82 -2.94 -3.75 4.21
C PHE A 82 -1.45 -3.43 4.04
N ALA A 83 -0.83 -2.72 4.98
CA ALA A 83 0.58 -2.35 4.89
C ALA A 83 1.50 -3.58 4.76
N GLY A 84 1.17 -4.69 5.43
CA GLY A 84 1.87 -5.97 5.29
C GLY A 84 1.82 -6.54 3.88
N ASP A 85 0.61 -6.78 3.36
CA ASP A 85 0.39 -7.32 2.01
C ASP A 85 1.02 -6.45 0.90
N ILE A 86 0.99 -5.12 1.10
CA ILE A 86 1.60 -4.15 0.18
C ILE A 86 3.13 -4.21 0.30
N HIS A 87 3.66 -4.25 1.51
CA HIS A 87 5.11 -4.36 1.73
C HIS A 87 5.66 -5.65 1.11
N GLU A 88 4.96 -6.77 1.29
CA GLU A 88 5.32 -8.06 0.69
C GLU A 88 5.37 -7.99 -0.84
N GLN A 89 4.35 -7.41 -1.49
CA GLN A 89 4.37 -7.18 -2.94
C GLN A 89 5.58 -6.35 -3.37
N ILE A 90 5.87 -5.26 -2.65
CA ILE A 90 7.01 -4.38 -2.96
C ILE A 90 8.34 -5.13 -2.87
N MET A 91 8.53 -5.98 -1.87
CA MET A 91 9.76 -6.77 -1.70
C MET A 91 9.86 -7.88 -2.75
N ASN A 92 8.79 -8.66 -2.94
CA ASN A 92 8.77 -9.80 -3.86
C ASN A 92 9.02 -9.39 -5.32
N ASP A 93 8.45 -8.27 -5.75
CA ASP A 93 8.60 -7.75 -7.11
C ASP A 93 9.79 -6.77 -7.23
N GLN A 94 10.58 -6.58 -6.16
CA GLN A 94 11.74 -5.68 -6.10
C GLN A 94 11.41 -4.24 -6.56
N LEU A 95 10.22 -3.74 -6.23
CA LEU A 95 9.70 -2.48 -6.78
C LEU A 95 10.49 -1.26 -6.31
N ILE A 96 11.06 -1.28 -5.10
CA ILE A 96 11.91 -0.19 -4.61
C ILE A 96 13.14 -0.02 -5.50
N GLU A 97 13.81 -1.12 -5.87
CA GLU A 97 14.99 -1.08 -6.74
C GLU A 97 14.65 -0.51 -8.11
N GLN A 98 13.44 -0.76 -8.62
CA GLN A 98 12.96 -0.21 -9.87
C GLN A 98 12.66 1.29 -9.76
N ALA A 99 12.10 1.73 -8.62
CA ALA A 99 11.67 3.10 -8.39
C ALA A 99 12.82 4.08 -8.06
N ILE A 100 13.95 3.59 -7.54
CA ILE A 100 15.10 4.42 -7.14
C ILE A 100 16.21 4.51 -8.20
N LYS A 101 16.14 3.70 -9.27
CA LYS A 101 17.02 3.78 -10.44
C LYS A 101 16.92 5.14 -11.13
#